data_AF-A0A1M6S1F5-F1
#
_entry.id   AF-A0A1M6S1F5-F1
#
_cell.length_a   1.000
_cell.length_b   1.000
_cell.length_c   1.000
_cell.angle_alpha   90.00
_cell.angle_beta   90.00
_cell.angle_gamma   90.00
#
_symmetry.space_group_name_H-M   'P 1'
#
loop_
_entity.id
_entity.type
_entity.pdbx_description
1 polymer ?
#
loop_
_entity_poly.entity_id
_entity_poly.type
_entity_poly.pdbx_seq_one_letter_code
_entity_poly.pdbx_strand_id
1 'polypeptide(L)'
;MTNSKQKGARGERELSSKLREYGYDTRRGQQYCGANGDADVVGLPGIHIECKRVERLNIYDAIGQAKSDAKHGEIPTVFHRKDRCEWLVTMTLKDWIDMYKEGRKENEED
;
A
#
# COMPACT_ATOMS: atom_id res chain seq x y z
N MET A 1 -20.25 11.97 -14.77
CA MET A 1 -20.05 10.84 -13.83
C MET A 1 -18.57 10.49 -13.80
N THR A 2 -17.85 10.88 -12.74
CA THR A 2 -16.44 10.50 -12.58
C THR A 2 -16.39 9.03 -12.20
N ASN A 3 -15.86 8.20 -13.09
CA ASN A 3 -15.88 6.75 -12.92
C ASN A 3 -14.93 6.36 -11.76
N SER A 4 -15.48 5.90 -10.63
CA SER A 4 -14.70 5.56 -9.42
C SER A 4 -13.48 4.67 -9.75
N LYS A 5 -13.65 3.75 -10.72
CA LYS A 5 -12.60 2.87 -11.25
C LYS A 5 -11.41 3.64 -11.86
N GLN A 6 -11.68 4.71 -12.63
CA GLN A 6 -10.65 5.54 -13.21
C GLN A 6 -9.89 6.35 -12.15
N LYS A 7 -10.60 6.78 -11.09
CA LYS A 7 -9.97 7.49 -9.96
C LYS A 7 -9.06 6.57 -9.16
N GLY A 8 -9.49 5.34 -8.86
CA GLY A 8 -8.66 4.31 -8.23
C GLY A 8 -7.40 4.03 -9.04
N ALA A 9 -7.57 3.67 -10.32
CA ALA A 9 -6.44 3.37 -11.20
C ALA A 9 -5.49 4.56 -11.42
N ARG A 10 -5.96 5.81 -11.25
CA ARG A 10 -5.09 7.00 -11.25
C ARG A 10 -4.28 7.09 -9.96
N GLY A 11 -4.90 6.86 -8.81
CA GLY A 11 -4.21 6.82 -7.53
C GLY A 11 -3.14 5.74 -7.47
N GLU A 12 -3.43 4.53 -7.93
CA GLU A 12 -2.48 3.43 -7.99
C GLU A 12 -1.25 3.76 -8.84
N ARG A 13 -1.45 4.37 -10.02
CA ARG A 13 -0.34 4.82 -10.90
C ARG A 13 0.47 5.95 -10.27
N GLU A 14 -0.20 6.89 -9.61
CA GLU A 14 0.44 7.99 -8.91
C GLU A 14 1.30 7.49 -7.75
N LEU A 15 0.79 6.55 -6.95
CA LEU A 15 1.55 5.91 -5.87
C LEU A 15 2.76 5.14 -6.41
N SER A 16 2.56 4.32 -7.45
CA SER A 16 3.67 3.59 -8.08
C SER A 16 4.75 4.53 -8.63
N SER A 17 4.35 5.62 -9.28
CA SER A 17 5.31 6.63 -9.75
C SER A 17 6.10 7.24 -8.58
N LYS A 18 5.41 7.53 -7.47
CA LYS A 18 6.06 8.09 -6.28
C LYS A 18 7.03 7.10 -5.63
N LEU A 19 6.68 5.81 -5.54
CA LEU A 19 7.57 4.78 -4.99
C LEU A 19 8.82 4.56 -5.86
N ARG A 20 8.70 4.72 -7.18
CA ARG A 20 9.87 4.69 -8.10
C ARG A 20 10.85 5.83 -7.84
N GLU A 21 10.38 7.01 -7.42
CA GLU A 21 11.28 8.10 -7.01
C GLU A 21 12.15 7.73 -5.79
N TYR A 22 11.70 6.79 -4.97
CA TYR A 22 12.46 6.24 -3.84
C TYR A 22 13.29 5.00 -4.20
N GLY A 23 13.38 4.63 -5.49
CA GLY A 23 14.21 3.53 -5.97
C GLY A 23 13.52 2.18 -6.09
N TYR A 24 12.20 2.09 -5.87
CA TYR A 24 11.46 0.82 -5.97
C TYR A 24 10.86 0.62 -7.37
N ASP A 25 11.15 -0.52 -8.01
CA ASP A 25 10.53 -0.90 -9.28
C ASP A 25 9.09 -1.39 -9.07
N THR A 26 8.18 -0.44 -8.87
CA THR A 26 6.77 -0.73 -8.61
C THR A 26 5.93 -0.65 -9.87
N ARG A 27 4.77 -1.30 -9.87
CA ARG A 27 3.73 -1.14 -10.89
C ARG A 27 2.35 -1.36 -10.27
N ARG A 28 1.33 -0.79 -10.91
CA ARG A 28 -0.06 -1.06 -10.57
C ARG A 28 -0.39 -2.55 -10.74
N GLY A 29 -1.07 -3.14 -9.76
CA GLY A 29 -1.55 -4.52 -9.80
C GLY A 29 -2.59 -4.75 -10.89
N GLN A 30 -2.83 -6.02 -11.25
CA GLN A 30 -3.86 -6.40 -12.21
C GLN A 30 -4.92 -7.28 -11.54
N GLN A 31 -5.90 -6.67 -10.90
CA GLN A 31 -7.07 -7.35 -10.30
C GLN A 31 -7.98 -8.08 -11.34
N TYR A 32 -7.61 -8.13 -12.62
CA TYR A 32 -8.52 -8.50 -13.72
C TYR A 32 -8.63 -10.01 -14.04
N CYS A 33 -7.92 -10.90 -13.35
CA CYS A 33 -8.07 -12.34 -13.55
C CYS A 33 -8.31 -13.06 -12.22
N GLY A 34 -9.54 -12.95 -11.70
CA GLY A 34 -10.16 -13.90 -10.77
C GLY A 34 -9.40 -14.20 -9.47
N ALA A 35 -9.89 -13.63 -8.37
CA ALA A 35 -9.74 -14.19 -7.01
C ALA A 35 -8.32 -14.32 -6.43
N ASN A 36 -7.38 -13.45 -6.79
CA ASN A 36 -6.10 -13.36 -6.07
C ASN A 36 -6.04 -12.01 -5.35
N GLY A 37 -5.80 -12.04 -4.03
CA GLY A 37 -5.51 -10.88 -3.17
C GLY A 37 -4.21 -10.18 -3.58
N ASP A 38 -4.16 -9.70 -4.82
CA ASP A 38 -3.04 -8.95 -5.35
C ASP A 38 -3.16 -7.51 -4.87
N ALA A 39 -2.08 -7.00 -4.29
CA ALA A 39 -1.97 -5.61 -3.87
C ALA A 39 -2.28 -4.65 -5.03
N ASP A 40 -2.85 -3.50 -4.69
CA ASP A 40 -3.18 -2.42 -5.64
C ASP A 40 -1.93 -1.92 -6.38
N VAL A 41 -0.78 -1.95 -5.70
CA VAL A 41 0.55 -1.68 -6.25
C VAL A 41 1.50 -2.78 -5.77
N VAL A 42 2.28 -3.34 -6.68
CA VAL A 42 3.28 -4.37 -6.41
C VAL A 42 4.69 -3.84 -6.65
N GLY A 43 5.71 -4.55 -6.15
CA GLY A 43 7.13 -4.18 -6.29
C GLY A 43 7.75 -3.57 -5.03
N LEU A 44 7.06 -3.62 -3.90
CA LEU A 44 7.61 -3.33 -2.57
C LEU A 44 7.66 -4.64 -1.76
N PRO A 45 8.82 -5.30 -1.64
CA PRO A 45 8.92 -6.62 -1.02
C PRO A 45 8.35 -6.65 0.41
N GLY A 46 7.59 -7.70 0.73
CA GLY A 46 7.03 -7.92 2.07
C GLY A 46 5.86 -7.01 2.44
N ILE A 47 5.42 -6.08 1.57
CA ILE A 47 4.32 -5.15 1.86
C ILE A 47 3.12 -5.42 0.95
N HIS A 48 1.94 -5.62 1.55
CA HIS A 48 0.68 -5.60 0.84
C HIS A 48 0.14 -4.17 0.79
N ILE A 49 0.10 -3.57 -0.39
CA ILE A 49 -0.33 -2.18 -0.59
C ILE A 49 -1.83 -2.12 -0.93
N GLU A 50 -2.58 -1.45 -0.06
CA GLU A 50 -3.94 -0.97 -0.32
C GLU A 50 -3.89 0.54 -0.60
N CYS A 51 -4.25 0.98 -1.81
CA CYS A 51 -4.06 2.35 -2.28
C CYS A 51 -5.38 3.14 -2.27
N LYS A 52 -5.48 4.16 -1.41
CA LYS A 52 -6.66 5.03 -1.30
C LYS A 52 -6.35 6.49 -1.66
N ARG A 53 -6.82 6.94 -2.83
CA ARG A 53 -6.80 8.37 -3.23
C ARG A 53 -8.19 9.00 -3.03
N VAL A 54 -8.51 9.38 -1.79
CA VAL A 54 -9.85 9.83 -1.38
C VAL A 54 -9.78 10.97 -0.35
N GLU A 55 -10.76 11.87 -0.39
CA GLU A 55 -10.85 13.01 0.54
C GLU A 55 -11.23 12.61 1.97
N ARG A 56 -12.06 11.56 2.10
CA ARG A 56 -12.52 10.99 3.36
C ARG A 56 -12.27 9.49 3.32
N LEU A 57 -11.40 9.02 4.20
CA LEU A 57 -11.02 7.62 4.34
C LEU A 57 -11.68 7.06 5.60
N ASN A 58 -12.40 5.93 5.48
CA ASN A 58 -12.64 5.08 6.63
C ASN A 58 -11.42 4.17 6.80
N ILE A 59 -10.57 4.49 7.77
CA ILE A 59 -9.30 3.80 7.94
C ILE A 59 -9.46 2.35 8.38
N TYR A 60 -10.47 2.04 9.19
CA TYR A 60 -10.69 0.68 9.67
C TYR A 60 -11.19 -0.26 8.56
N ASP A 61 -12.07 0.23 7.68
CA ASP A 61 -12.49 -0.54 6.52
C ASP A 61 -11.31 -0.79 5.58
N ALA A 62 -10.47 0.22 5.34
CA ALA A 62 -9.31 0.10 4.46
C ALA A 62 -8.24 -0.85 5.04
N ILE A 63 -7.96 -0.79 6.34
CA ILE A 63 -7.06 -1.74 7.01
C ILE A 63 -7.67 -3.15 7.02
N GLY A 64 -9.00 -3.27 7.20
CA GLY A 64 -9.70 -4.54 7.09
C GLY A 64 -9.56 -5.18 5.71
N GLN A 65 -9.69 -4.38 4.65
CA GLN A 65 -9.45 -4.79 3.28
C GLN A 65 -8.00 -5.24 3.06
N ALA A 66 -7.03 -4.41 3.44
CA ALA A 66 -5.61 -4.75 3.33
C ALA A 66 -5.27 -6.07 4.04
N LYS A 67 -5.85 -6.32 5.23
CA LYS A 67 -5.65 -7.57 5.99
C LYS A 67 -6.26 -8.79 5.33
N SER A 68 -7.43 -8.62 4.72
CA SER A 68 -8.14 -9.71 4.03
C SER A 68 -7.41 -10.13 2.76
N ASP A 69 -6.84 -9.15 2.05
CA ASP A 69 -6.23 -9.37 0.75
C ASP A 69 -4.72 -9.68 0.84
N ALA A 70 -4.07 -9.34 1.95
CA ALA A 70 -2.66 -9.67 2.18
C ALA A 70 -2.37 -11.17 2.16
N LYS A 71 -1.32 -11.54 1.43
CA LYS A 71 -0.82 -12.92 1.38
C LYS A 71 0.03 -13.23 2.61
N HIS A 72 0.25 -14.52 2.86
CA HIS A 72 1.14 -14.94 3.93
C HIS A 72 2.54 -14.34 3.76
N GLY A 73 3.05 -13.70 4.81
CA GLY A 73 4.34 -13.02 4.81
C GLY A 73 4.31 -11.58 4.32
N GLU A 74 3.17 -11.08 3.83
CA GLU A 74 3.00 -9.65 3.52
C GLU A 74 2.46 -8.88 4.73
N ILE A 75 2.93 -7.63 4.89
CA ILE A 75 2.45 -6.70 5.92
C ILE A 75 1.32 -5.84 5.34
N PRO A 76 0.08 -5.95 5.84
CA PRO A 76 -1.07 -5.14 5.39
C PRO A 76 -0.83 -3.65 5.63
N THR A 77 -0.80 -2.86 4.55
CA THR A 77 -0.44 -1.44 4.63
C THR A 77 -1.34 -0.59 3.73
N VAL A 78 -1.96 0.44 4.31
CA VAL A 78 -2.76 1.42 3.56
C VAL A 78 -1.91 2.62 3.19
N PHE A 79 -1.82 2.91 1.91
CA PHE A 79 -1.25 4.14 1.38
C PHE A 79 -2.39 5.08 1.01
N HIS A 80 -2.49 6.20 1.73
CA HIS A 80 -3.58 7.15 1.58
C HIS A 80 -3.08 8.55 1.22
N ARG A 81 -3.81 9.23 0.35
CA ARG A 81 -3.70 10.69 0.24
C ARG A 81 -5.01 11.35 -0.16
N LYS A 82 -5.10 12.64 0.20
CA LYS A 82 -6.09 13.58 -0.34
C LYS A 82 -5.50 14.37 -1.51
N ASP A 83 -6.36 15.05 -2.24
CA ASP A 83 -5.93 15.99 -3.27
C ASP A 83 -5.05 17.09 -2.66
N ARG A 84 -3.88 17.32 -3.27
CA ARG A 84 -2.84 18.30 -2.82
C ARG A 84 -2.28 18.04 -1.42
N CYS A 85 -2.42 16.84 -0.88
CA CYS A 85 -1.75 16.41 0.35
C CYS A 85 -0.66 15.37 0.04
N GLU A 86 0.22 15.17 1.02
CA GLU A 86 1.23 14.11 1.03
C GLU A 86 0.60 12.71 1.07
N TRP A 87 1.41 11.71 0.70
CA TRP A 87 1.08 10.30 0.93
C TRP A 87 1.37 9.95 2.38
N LEU A 88 0.37 9.40 3.06
CA LEU A 88 0.47 8.82 4.39
C LEU A 88 0.46 7.30 4.27
N VAL A 89 1.21 6.65 5.17
CA VAL A 89 1.26 5.20 5.29
C VAL A 89 0.65 4.82 6.63
N THR A 90 -0.29 3.88 6.65
CA THR A 90 -0.92 3.39 7.86
C THR A 90 -0.85 1.87 7.92
N MET A 91 -0.42 1.35 9.07
CA MET A 91 -0.34 -0.06 9.42
C MET A 91 -0.76 -0.23 10.88
N THR A 92 -0.93 -1.46 11.36
CA THR A 92 -1.17 -1.65 12.79
C THR A 92 0.09 -1.29 13.59
N LEU A 93 -0.09 -0.88 14.85
CA LEU A 93 1.06 -0.57 15.72
C LEU A 93 2.01 -1.77 15.85
N LYS A 94 1.46 -2.99 15.90
CA LYS A 94 2.26 -4.22 16.00
C LYS A 94 3.16 -4.37 14.76
N ASP A 95 2.58 -4.27 13.58
CA ASP A 95 3.33 -4.42 12.32
C ASP A 95 4.43 -3.35 12.20
N TRP A 96 4.13 -2.11 12.62
CA TRP A 96 5.13 -1.04 12.64
C TRP A 96 6.29 -1.33 13.61
N ILE A 97 5.98 -1.81 14.82
CA ILE A 97 7.01 -2.15 15.82
C ILE A 97 7.87 -3.32 15.33
N ASP A 98 7.27 -4.33 14.71
CA ASP A 98 7.99 -5.49 14.19
C ASP A 98 8.94 -5.07 13.06
N MET A 99 8.46 -4.25 12.12
CA MET A 99 9.28 -3.67 11.04
C MET A 99 10.40 -2.77 11.59
N TYR A 100 10.11 -1.91 12.56
CA TYR A 100 11.10 -1.02 13.17
C TYR A 100 12.22 -1.81 13.87
N LYS A 101 11.87 -2.88 14.59
CA LYS A 101 12.86 -3.75 15.24
C LYS A 101 13.75 -4.46 14.23
N GLU A 102 13.16 -4.98 13.15
CA GLU A 102 13.92 -5.70 12.14
C GLU A 102 14.95 -4.78 11.47
N GLY A 103 14.54 -3.58 11.06
CA GLY A 103 15.46 -2.60 10.49
C GLY A 103 16.57 -2.16 11.46
N ARG A 104 16.39 -2.25 12.79
CA ARG A 104 17.49 -1.96 13.73
C ARG A 104 18.53 -3.07 13.81
N LYS A 105 18.13 -4.34 13.67
CA LYS A 105 19.07 -5.47 13.72
C LYS A 105 20.01 -5.47 12.53
N GLU A 106 19.48 -5.19 11.33
CA GLU A 106 20.29 -5.11 10.10
C GLU A 106 21.40 -4.04 10.23
N ASN A 107 21.15 -2.96 10.98
CA ASN A 107 22.15 -1.90 11.21
C ASN A 107 23.12 -2.18 12.37
N GLU A 108 22.93 -3.26 13.14
CA GLU A 108 23.81 -3.68 14.25
C GLU A 108 24.72 -4.85 13.84
N GLU A 109 24.46 -5.49 12.69
CA GLU A 109 25.24 -6.60 12.14
C GLU A 109 26.21 -6.18 11.02
N ASP A 110 26.22 -4.90 10.65
CA ASP A 110 27.17 -4.21 9.75
C ASP A 110 28.28 -3.46 10.53
#